data_AF-A0A496ZW39-F1
#
_entry.id   AF-A0A496ZW39-F1
#
_cell.length_a   1.000
_cell.length_b   1.000
_cell.length_c   1.000
_cell.angle_alpha   90.00
_cell.angle_beta   90.00
_cell.angle_gamma   90.00
#
_symmetry.space_group_name_H-M   'P 1'
#
loop_
_entity.id
_entity.type
_entity.pdbx_description
1 polymer ?
#
loop_
_entity_poly.entity_id
_entity_poly.type
_entity_poly.pdbx_seq_one_letter_code
_entity_poly.pdbx_strand_id
1 'polypeptide(L)'
;ALEKDDEGVISRATNLCIGCQSCVAICPFGTLTNRIITDKKSICDLCDFTDKSKPLKCMETSPEGAVSFTDIEPNDVENIYALNDKILIKEFRWDDLMRNE
;
A
#
# COMPACT_ATOMS: atom_id res chain seq x y z
N ALA A 1 -5.74 -26.47 10.34
CA ALA A 1 -5.02 -25.18 10.23
C ALA A 1 -3.64 -25.25 10.87
N LEU A 2 -3.50 -25.86 12.05
CA LEU A 2 -2.22 -26.30 12.61
C LEU A 2 -2.18 -27.83 12.59
N GLU A 3 -1.00 -28.39 12.34
CA GLU A 3 -0.74 -29.83 12.30
C GLU A 3 0.67 -30.11 12.81
N LYS A 4 0.87 -31.32 13.36
CA LYS A 4 2.16 -31.84 13.81
C LYS A 4 2.48 -33.08 12.98
N ASP A 5 3.64 -33.13 12.34
CA ASP A 5 4.10 -34.32 11.62
C ASP A 5 4.75 -35.35 12.56
N ASP A 6 5.18 -36.47 11.98
CA ASP A 6 5.78 -37.61 12.69
C ASP A 6 7.15 -37.27 13.28
N GLU A 7 7.90 -36.33 12.68
CA GLU A 7 9.14 -35.76 13.22
C GLU A 7 8.90 -34.74 14.33
N GLY A 8 7.64 -34.31 14.50
CA GLY A 8 7.19 -33.40 15.53
C GLY A 8 7.31 -31.93 15.20
N VAL A 9 7.52 -31.58 13.93
CA VAL A 9 7.48 -30.22 13.40
C VAL A 9 6.03 -29.76 13.31
N ILE A 10 5.77 -28.53 13.76
CA ILE A 10 4.45 -27.91 13.68
C ILE A 10 4.36 -27.06 12.41
N SER A 11 3.38 -27.35 11.55
CA SER A 11 3.11 -26.58 10.34
C SER A 11 1.78 -25.82 10.42
N ARG A 12 1.70 -24.68 9.73
CA ARG A 12 0.49 -23.84 9.66
C ARG A 12 0.02 -23.72 8.21
N ALA A 13 -1.16 -24.27 7.92
CA ALA A 13 -1.82 -24.14 6.62
C ALA A 13 -2.52 -22.78 6.50
N THR A 14 -1.94 -21.86 5.71
CA THR A 14 -2.48 -20.50 5.51
C THR A 14 -3.90 -20.50 4.96
N ASN A 15 -4.20 -21.38 4.00
CA ASN A 15 -5.50 -21.42 3.32
C ASN A 15 -6.65 -21.95 4.20
N LEU A 16 -6.33 -22.62 5.31
CA LEU A 16 -7.30 -23.12 6.28
C LEU A 16 -7.37 -22.23 7.53
N CYS A 17 -6.50 -21.22 7.65
CA CYS A 17 -6.40 -20.41 8.86
C CYS A 17 -7.39 -19.24 8.82
N ILE A 18 -8.39 -19.27 9.72
CA ILE A 18 -9.37 -18.20 9.87
C ILE A 18 -8.90 -17.03 10.76
N GLY A 19 -7.66 -17.07 11.25
CA GLY A 19 -7.12 -16.00 12.11
C GLY A 19 -7.74 -15.91 13.50
N CYS A 20 -8.21 -17.02 14.09
CA CYS A 20 -8.84 -17.03 15.43
C CYS A 20 -7.91 -16.70 16.62
N GLN A 21 -6.60 -16.54 16.38
CA GLN A 21 -5.57 -16.17 17.38
C GLN A 21 -5.36 -17.12 18.55
N SER A 22 -6.07 -18.25 18.63
CA SER A 22 -5.90 -19.23 19.73
C SER A 22 -4.48 -19.77 19.83
N CYS A 23 -3.81 -19.99 18.69
CA CYS A 23 -2.45 -20.50 18.65
C CYS A 23 -1.41 -19.49 19.16
N VAL A 24 -1.66 -18.19 18.98
CA VAL A 24 -0.82 -17.12 19.51
C VAL A 24 -0.99 -17.04 21.03
N ALA A 25 -2.24 -17.09 21.51
CA ALA A 25 -2.56 -16.98 22.93
C ALA A 25 -2.02 -18.15 23.77
N ILE A 26 -2.02 -19.36 23.22
CA ILE A 26 -1.61 -20.57 23.98
C ILE A 26 -0.10 -20.84 23.93
N CYS A 27 0.64 -20.25 22.98
CA CYS A 27 2.06 -20.55 22.80
C CYS A 27 2.88 -19.94 23.96
N PRO A 28 3.49 -20.75 24.84
CA PRO A 28 4.24 -20.23 25.98
C PRO A 28 5.56 -19.56 25.58
N PHE A 29 6.03 -19.84 24.36
CA PHE A 29 7.29 -19.32 23.83
C PHE A 29 7.10 -18.07 22.96
N GLY A 30 5.86 -17.67 22.65
CA GLY A 30 5.58 -16.53 21.79
C GLY A 30 6.10 -16.65 20.35
N THR A 31 6.34 -17.87 19.86
CA THR A 31 6.92 -18.10 18.51
C THR A 31 5.93 -17.86 17.38
N LEU A 32 4.63 -17.86 17.68
CA LEU A 32 3.58 -17.51 16.74
C LEU A 32 3.22 -16.03 16.91
N THR A 33 3.58 -15.21 15.93
CA THR A 33 3.17 -13.81 15.91
C THR A 33 1.75 -13.67 15.39
N ASN A 34 1.01 -12.70 15.93
CA ASN A 34 -0.19 -12.25 15.27
C ASN A 34 0.21 -11.63 13.92
N ARG A 35 -0.54 -11.90 12.86
CA ARG A 35 -0.40 -11.12 11.63
C ARG A 35 -1.09 -9.77 11.84
N ILE A 36 -0.68 -8.99 12.84
CA ILE A 36 -0.96 -7.56 12.90
C ILE A 36 0.05 -6.91 11.96
N ILE A 37 -0.09 -7.19 10.67
CA ILE A 37 0.26 -6.16 9.71
C ILE A 37 -0.93 -5.22 9.82
N THR A 38 -0.83 -4.23 10.70
CA THR A 38 -1.72 -3.07 10.59
C THR A 38 -1.59 -2.65 9.13
N ASP A 39 -2.71 -2.61 8.41
CA ASP A 39 -2.78 -1.94 7.10
C ASP A 39 -2.51 -0.45 7.35
N LYS A 40 -1.27 -0.12 7.66
CA LYS A 40 -0.76 1.22 7.48
C LYS A 40 -0.69 1.36 5.98
N LYS A 41 -1.77 1.89 5.40
CA LYS A 41 -1.68 2.47 4.07
C LYS A 41 -0.62 3.55 4.18
N SER A 42 0.60 3.24 3.73
CA SER A 42 1.66 4.22 3.56
C SER A 42 1.21 5.14 2.42
N ILE A 43 0.42 6.14 2.76
CA ILE A 43 0.11 7.24 1.84
C ILE A 43 1.41 8.03 1.71
N CYS A 44 1.74 8.45 0.48
CA CYS A 44 2.93 9.25 0.23
C CYS A 44 2.93 10.50 1.12
N ASP A 45 4.00 10.65 1.90
CA ASP A 45 4.28 11.75 2.82
C ASP A 45 5.15 12.84 2.17
N LEU A 46 5.36 12.74 0.85
CA LEU A 46 6.31 13.53 0.08
C LEU A 46 7.76 13.37 0.58
N CYS A 47 8.17 12.23 1.14
CA CYS A 47 9.53 12.04 1.65
C CYS A 47 9.93 13.09 2.73
N ASP A 48 8.99 13.50 3.57
CA ASP A 48 9.17 14.57 4.57
C ASP A 48 9.71 15.87 3.95
N PHE A 49 9.23 16.21 2.76
CA PHE A 49 9.72 17.34 1.98
C PHE A 49 9.56 18.68 2.72
N THR A 50 10.68 19.35 2.96
CA THR A 50 10.74 20.68 3.60
C THR A 50 11.25 21.78 2.67
N ASP A 51 11.81 21.43 1.50
CA ASP A 51 12.54 22.35 0.64
C ASP A 51 12.24 22.12 -0.84
N LYS A 52 11.42 23.01 -1.43
CA LYS A 52 11.03 23.01 -2.85
C LYS A 52 12.20 23.09 -3.86
N SER A 53 13.42 23.39 -3.42
CA SER A 53 14.59 23.46 -4.29
C SER A 53 15.18 22.11 -4.68
N LYS A 54 14.80 21.02 -4.00
CA LYS A 54 15.29 19.67 -4.29
C LYS A 54 14.22 18.80 -4.96
N PRO A 55 14.58 17.96 -5.95
CA PRO A 55 13.64 17.00 -6.50
C PRO A 55 13.32 15.90 -5.47
N LEU A 56 12.10 15.36 -5.53
CA LEU A 56 11.73 14.15 -4.79
C LEU A 56 12.38 12.92 -5.41
N LYS A 57 12.50 11.83 -4.63
CA LYS A 57 13.10 10.60 -5.14
C LYS A 57 12.36 10.02 -6.34
N CYS A 58 11.02 10.11 -6.34
CA CYS A 58 10.20 9.74 -7.48
C CYS A 58 10.45 10.63 -8.71
N MET A 59 10.72 11.93 -8.54
CA MET A 59 11.06 12.84 -9.65
C MET A 59 12.43 12.51 -10.26
N GLU A 60 13.42 12.14 -9.43
CA GLU A 60 14.76 11.76 -9.92
C GLU A 60 14.77 10.45 -10.70
N THR A 61 13.86 9.53 -10.37
CA THR A 61 13.88 8.15 -10.89
C THR A 61 12.86 7.91 -11.99
N SER A 62 11.88 8.80 -12.13
CA SER A 62 10.86 8.70 -13.18
C SER A 62 11.37 9.32 -14.48
N PRO A 63 10.77 8.93 -15.64
CA PRO A 63 11.00 9.63 -16.90
C PRO A 63 10.71 11.13 -16.79
N GLU A 64 11.37 11.92 -17.65
CA GLU A 64 11.16 13.36 -17.70
C GLU A 64 9.67 13.70 -17.93
N GLY A 65 9.16 14.65 -17.16
CA GLY A 65 7.76 15.10 -17.24
C GLY A 65 6.73 14.17 -16.59
N ALA A 66 7.11 13.01 -16.06
CA ALA A 66 6.18 12.10 -15.40
C ALA A 66 5.75 12.58 -14.01
N VAL A 67 6.63 13.26 -13.28
CA VAL A 67 6.36 13.79 -11.94
C VAL A 67 6.92 15.21 -11.82
N SER A 68 6.10 16.16 -11.39
CA SER A 68 6.50 17.56 -11.22
C SER A 68 5.75 18.22 -10.07
N PHE A 69 6.38 19.23 -9.46
CA PHE A 69 5.64 20.16 -8.60
C PHE A 69 4.74 21.05 -9.43
N THR A 70 3.56 21.35 -8.89
CA THR A 70 2.55 22.16 -9.53
C THR A 70 1.68 22.83 -8.49
N ASP A 71 1.10 23.98 -8.83
CA ASP A 71 0.10 24.69 -8.04
C ASP A 71 -1.29 24.62 -8.72
N ILE A 72 -1.49 23.68 -9.64
CA ILE A 72 -2.80 23.45 -10.28
C ILE A 72 -3.77 22.79 -9.29
N GLU A 73 -5.05 23.01 -9.54
CA GLU A 73 -6.15 22.36 -8.81
C GLU A 73 -6.65 21.13 -9.59
N PRO A 74 -7.38 20.20 -8.93
CA PRO A 74 -8.05 19.10 -9.61
C PRO A 74 -8.96 19.59 -10.74
N ASN A 75 -8.88 18.92 -11.89
CA ASN A 75 -9.63 19.27 -13.10
C ASN A 75 -10.06 18.00 -13.84
N ASP A 76 -11.34 17.66 -13.71
CA ASP A 76 -11.95 16.49 -14.36
C ASP A 76 -11.85 16.53 -15.90
N VAL A 77 -11.87 17.71 -16.51
CA VAL A 77 -11.79 17.87 -17.98
C VAL A 77 -10.39 17.53 -18.50
N GLU A 78 -9.36 17.83 -17.71
CA GLU A 78 -7.96 17.53 -18.04
C GLU A 78 -7.47 16.19 -17.49
N ASN A 79 -8.40 15.40 -16.92
CA ASN A 79 -8.15 14.12 -16.25
C ASN A 79 -7.19 14.24 -15.04
N ILE A 80 -7.31 15.31 -14.27
CA ILE A 80 -6.46 15.59 -13.10
C ILE A 80 -7.30 15.44 -11.84
N TYR A 81 -6.94 14.48 -10.99
CA TYR A 81 -7.71 14.11 -9.81
C TYR A 81 -6.85 14.19 -8.54
N ALA A 82 -7.43 14.65 -7.43
CA ALA A 82 -6.77 14.60 -6.14
C ALA A 82 -6.75 13.16 -5.59
N LEU A 83 -5.55 12.64 -5.31
CA LEU A 83 -5.39 11.42 -4.52
C LEU A 83 -5.49 11.72 -3.02
N ASN A 84 -4.95 12.88 -2.60
CA ASN A 84 -5.02 13.42 -1.25
C ASN A 84 -4.77 14.95 -1.29
N ASP A 85 -4.67 15.59 -0.12
CA ASP A 85 -4.49 17.05 0.01
C ASP A 85 -3.21 17.62 -0.65
N LYS A 86 -2.27 16.77 -1.05
CA LYS A 86 -0.96 17.19 -1.59
C LYS A 86 -0.57 16.52 -2.91
N ILE A 87 -1.37 15.58 -3.43
CA ILE A 87 -1.00 14.76 -4.58
C ILE A 87 -2.14 14.75 -5.59
N LEU A 88 -1.78 15.08 -6.82
CA LEU A 88 -2.62 14.98 -8.00
C LEU A 88 -2.17 13.79 -8.85
N ILE A 89 -3.13 13.11 -9.47
CA ILE A 89 -2.92 12.08 -10.48
C ILE A 89 -3.53 12.58 -11.78
N LYS A 90 -2.75 12.53 -12.87
CA LYS A 90 -3.23 12.82 -14.21
C LYS A 90 -3.36 11.53 -15.02
N GLU A 91 -4.57 10.98 -15.12
CA GLU A 91 -4.81 9.65 -15.71
C GLU A 91 -6.27 9.50 -16.12
N PHE A 92 -6.61 8.65 -17.09
CA PHE A 92 -8.02 8.35 -17.38
C PHE A 92 -8.66 7.48 -16.29
N ARG A 93 -9.86 7.83 -15.81
CA ARG A 93 -10.59 6.98 -14.86
C ARG A 93 -11.03 5.70 -15.55
N TRP A 94 -10.92 4.60 -14.81
CA TRP A 94 -11.38 3.29 -15.27
C TRP A 94 -12.84 3.32 -15.76
N ASP A 95 -13.74 3.97 -15.01
CA ASP A 95 -15.15 4.09 -15.37
C ASP A 95 -15.36 4.83 -16.70
N ASP A 96 -14.48 5.79 -17.04
CA ASP A 96 -14.55 6.56 -18.28
C ASP A 96 -14.00 5.74 -19.47
N LEU A 97 -13.06 4.83 -19.21
CA LEU A 97 -12.56 3.87 -20.21
C LEU A 97 -13.59 2.77 -20.50
N MET A 98 -14.25 2.24 -19.47
CA MET A 98 -15.22 1.15 -19.61
C MET A 98 -16.56 1.57 -20.24
N ARG A 99 -16.88 2.87 -20.28
CA ARG A 99 -18.10 3.38 -20.93
C ARG A 99 -18.01 3.44 -22.46
N ASN A 100 -16.83 3.18 -23.02
CA ASN A 100 -16.59 3.18 -24.46
C ASN A 100 -16.52 1.76 -25.06
N GLU A 101 -16.91 0.72 -24.31
CA GLU A 101 -17.15 -0.66 -24.80
C GLU A 101 -18.64 -0.95 -25.01
#